data_AF-A0A7M3MKR8-F1
#
_entry.id   AF-A0A7M3MKR8-F1
#
_cell.length_a   1.000
_cell.length_b   1.000
_cell.length_c   1.000
_cell.angle_alpha   90.00
_cell.angle_beta   90.00
_cell.angle_gamma   90.00
#
_symmetry.space_group_name_H-M   'P 1'
#
loop_
_entity.id
_entity.type
_entity.pdbx_description
1 polymer ?
#
loop_
_entity_poly.entity_id
_entity_poly.type
_entity_poly.pdbx_seq_one_letter_code
_entity_poly.pdbx_strand_id
1 'polypeptide(L)'
;MCGLAGVALVSAEERGARQFDPDPLLRRAHLLFDNGQLLESVALYEDIARMSDDPDYTVYCYVRVADVLALFLDQRALALEYYDRVIEEYPENWNLANAYFNSAMLLFAEERFGASRERFLEFLEHFPRDARAQTARYMVERIETRMAQEAPTEEGARPSPRQDEPVVRVLLITADNLQLEFSDSAKMFADNGRRDTIAPGTYRLRVREGGVHLEGRDLGREVVFDAGPQGFGHAGRSYAGEAVVTAQGEAMSLVNRLPLEEYLEGVVPSEMPPSFASQALRAQAVAARTFAWRVVERTRDAGRAYDLSAGMMDQAYLGTGVANVTTQDAVRLTRGQILLYEGAPAFTAFHAHSGGVLEDDAAVWSADMPYLEVEEDAQTAMYKSLDWEYRTGAAALAELLRRNGFPLKRVVGLRVESRSESGRVKTMAVDTDQGTLRIRGNSFRLLVGPARVRSLLCDVRYENGEFVFSGTGYGHGVGLSQWGAQAMAYKGKDYREILSTYYPGTTLETLYD
;
A
#
# COMPACT_ATOMS: atom_id res chain seq x y z
N MET A 1 -22.38 -2.91 -8.18
CA MET A 1 -23.14 -1.73 -7.74
C MET A 1 -23.42 -1.86 -6.24
N CYS A 2 -22.52 -1.33 -5.41
CA CYS A 2 -22.84 -0.83 -4.07
C CYS A 2 -22.53 0.65 -4.16
N GLY A 3 -23.58 1.46 -4.28
CA GLY A 3 -23.44 2.90 -4.35
C GLY A 3 -22.87 3.41 -3.04
N LEU A 4 -22.05 4.46 -3.17
CA LEU A 4 -21.78 5.46 -2.14
C LEU A 4 -23.13 5.96 -1.60
N ALA A 5 -23.73 5.23 -0.67
CA ALA A 5 -24.86 5.72 0.11
C ALA A 5 -24.27 6.71 1.11
N GLY A 6 -24.66 7.97 0.94
CA GLY A 6 -24.00 9.11 1.53
C GLY A 6 -23.80 8.98 3.05
N VAL A 7 -22.55 9.17 3.46
CA VAL A 7 -22.27 9.83 4.73
C VAL A 7 -23.06 11.14 4.66
N ALA A 8 -24.08 11.27 5.49
CA ALA A 8 -24.77 12.54 5.66
C ALA A 8 -23.72 13.52 6.19
N LEU A 9 -23.18 14.34 5.28
CA LEU A 9 -22.33 15.47 5.61
C LEU A 9 -23.15 16.39 6.50
N VAL A 10 -22.95 16.29 7.81
CA VAL A 10 -23.26 17.40 8.72
C VAL A 10 -22.53 18.59 8.13
N SER A 11 -23.30 19.63 7.80
CA SER A 11 -22.78 20.81 7.11
C SER A 11 -21.60 21.38 7.89
N ALA A 12 -20.56 21.81 7.18
CA ALA A 12 -19.38 22.45 7.76
C ALA A 12 -19.73 23.70 8.62
N GLU A 13 -20.96 24.20 8.57
CA GLU A 13 -21.45 25.32 9.37
C GLU A 13 -21.80 24.96 10.82
N GLU A 14 -22.04 23.68 11.15
CA GLU A 14 -22.35 23.24 12.53
C GLU A 14 -21.11 22.80 13.34
N ARG A 15 -20.00 22.45 12.66
CA ARG A 15 -18.73 22.15 13.32
C ARG A 15 -18.00 23.46 13.63
N GLY A 16 -18.22 23.99 14.83
CA GLY A 16 -17.49 25.15 15.32
C GLY A 16 -15.98 25.02 15.08
N ALA A 17 -15.31 26.11 14.74
CA ALA A 17 -13.92 26.21 14.24
C ALA A 17 -12.79 25.72 15.19
N ARG A 18 -13.06 24.75 16.07
CA ARG A 18 -12.15 24.18 17.07
C ARG A 18 -11.96 22.67 16.96
N GLN A 19 -12.67 21.99 16.06
CA GLN A 19 -12.61 20.52 15.97
C GLN A 19 -11.81 20.06 14.75
N PHE A 20 -11.09 18.95 14.90
CA PHE A 20 -10.38 18.29 13.81
C PHE A 20 -11.36 17.84 12.72
N ASP A 21 -11.05 18.18 11.48
CA ASP A 21 -11.78 17.72 10.30
C ASP A 21 -11.07 16.48 9.71
N PRO A 22 -11.65 15.28 9.83
CA PRO A 22 -11.02 14.05 9.36
C PRO A 22 -11.02 13.91 7.83
N ASP A 23 -11.91 14.60 7.12
CA ASP A 23 -12.19 14.35 5.70
C ASP A 23 -10.97 14.50 4.77
N PRO A 24 -10.10 15.53 4.91
CA PRO A 24 -8.91 15.65 4.08
C PRO A 24 -7.95 14.47 4.24
N LEU A 25 -7.74 14.01 5.48
CA LEU A 25 -6.87 12.86 5.74
C LEU A 25 -7.54 11.55 5.34
N LEU A 26 -8.86 11.43 5.50
CA LEU A 26 -9.59 10.23 5.10
C LEU A 26 -9.53 10.01 3.59
N ARG A 27 -9.76 11.06 2.79
CA ARG A 27 -9.57 11.01 1.33
C ARG A 27 -8.14 10.58 0.97
N ARG A 28 -7.15 11.06 1.71
CA ARG A 28 -5.76 10.65 1.51
C ARG A 28 -5.53 9.18 1.88
N ALA A 29 -6.10 8.70 2.98
CA ALA A 29 -6.00 7.30 3.39
C ALA A 29 -6.61 6.36 2.35
N HIS A 30 -7.77 6.73 1.79
CA HIS A 30 -8.37 6.02 0.65
C HIS A 30 -7.47 6.01 -0.57
N LEU A 31 -6.89 7.14 -0.95
CA LEU A 31 -5.94 7.20 -2.08
C LEU A 31 -4.70 6.33 -1.84
N LEU A 32 -4.17 6.29 -0.63
CA LEU A 32 -3.05 5.39 -0.27
C LEU A 32 -3.48 3.92 -0.44
N PHE A 33 -4.62 3.53 0.13
CA PHE A 33 -5.15 2.17 -0.01
C PHE A 33 -5.41 1.79 -1.47
N ASP A 34 -6.07 2.67 -2.21
CA ASP A 34 -6.36 2.51 -3.62
C ASP A 34 -5.06 2.35 -4.40
N ASN A 35 -4.03 3.14 -4.12
CA ASN A 35 -2.75 2.97 -4.79
C ASN A 35 -1.99 1.68 -4.43
N GLY A 36 -2.41 0.92 -3.40
CA GLY A 36 -1.70 -0.27 -2.93
C GLY A 36 -0.74 -0.01 -1.76
N GLN A 37 -0.74 1.23 -1.24
CA GLN A 37 0.09 1.68 -0.13
C GLN A 37 -0.57 1.31 1.20
N LEU A 38 -0.68 0.01 1.44
CA LEU A 38 -1.52 -0.57 2.48
C LEU A 38 -1.08 -0.13 3.88
N LEU A 39 0.22 -0.16 4.16
CA LEU A 39 0.75 0.17 5.49
C LEU A 39 0.66 1.66 5.79
N GLU A 40 0.89 2.53 4.81
CA GLU A 40 0.66 3.98 4.94
C GLU A 40 -0.82 4.28 5.16
N SER A 41 -1.71 3.54 4.48
CA SER A 41 -3.15 3.69 4.66
C SER A 41 -3.58 3.30 6.07
N VAL A 42 -3.08 2.17 6.61
CA VAL A 42 -3.32 1.72 7.99
C VAL A 42 -2.85 2.78 8.98
N ALA A 43 -1.61 3.24 8.85
CA ALA A 43 -1.05 4.24 9.76
C ALA A 43 -1.89 5.53 9.78
N LEU A 44 -2.38 5.98 8.61
CA LEU A 44 -3.19 7.18 8.49
C LEU A 44 -4.62 6.98 9.03
N TYR A 45 -5.26 5.84 8.78
CA TYR A 45 -6.55 5.52 9.40
C TYR A 45 -6.47 5.51 10.92
N GLU A 46 -5.44 4.86 11.49
CA GLU A 46 -5.25 4.87 12.94
C GLU A 46 -5.06 6.28 13.50
N ASP A 47 -4.32 7.13 12.78
CA ASP A 47 -4.12 8.52 13.19
C ASP A 47 -5.43 9.31 13.17
N ILE A 48 -6.24 9.16 12.13
CA ILE A 48 -7.58 9.76 12.07
C ILE A 48 -8.44 9.27 13.24
N ALA A 49 -8.44 7.96 13.52
CA ALA A 49 -9.20 7.37 14.61
C ALA A 49 -8.80 7.93 15.98
N ARG A 50 -7.51 8.24 16.20
CA ARG A 50 -7.01 8.82 17.46
C ARG A 50 -7.28 10.32 17.59
N MET A 51 -7.36 11.02 16.47
CA MET A 51 -7.56 12.48 16.44
C MET A 51 -9.03 12.89 16.37
N SER A 52 -9.91 12.01 15.90
CA SER A 52 -11.35 12.28 15.80
C SER A 52 -12.03 12.12 17.14
N ASP A 53 -12.84 13.10 17.54
CA ASP A 53 -13.79 12.94 18.66
C ASP A 53 -15.13 12.33 18.22
N ASP A 54 -15.31 12.12 16.92
CA ASP A 54 -16.52 11.50 16.35
C ASP A 54 -16.36 9.97 16.34
N PRO A 55 -17.21 9.23 17.09
CA PRO A 55 -17.18 7.77 17.15
C PRO A 55 -17.36 7.10 15.78
N ASP A 56 -18.12 7.69 14.86
CA ASP A 56 -18.37 7.10 13.55
C ASP A 56 -17.09 7.04 12.71
N TYR A 57 -16.31 8.12 12.70
CA TYR A 57 -15.00 8.13 12.03
C TYR A 57 -14.01 7.18 12.72
N THR A 58 -14.07 7.09 14.05
CA THR A 58 -13.18 6.23 14.84
C THR A 58 -13.42 4.76 14.52
N VAL A 59 -14.68 4.31 14.62
CA VAL A 59 -15.08 2.94 14.28
C VAL A 59 -14.80 2.66 12.81
N TYR A 60 -15.14 3.58 11.91
CA TYR A 60 -14.82 3.44 10.49
C TYR A 60 -13.35 3.18 10.25
N CYS A 61 -12.48 4.03 10.77
CA CYS A 61 -11.05 3.93 10.54
C CYS A 61 -10.46 2.64 11.13
N TYR A 62 -10.83 2.24 12.35
CA TYR A 62 -10.33 0.99 12.93
C TYR A 62 -10.85 -0.27 12.22
N VAL A 63 -12.10 -0.27 11.76
CA VAL A 63 -12.60 -1.37 10.89
C VAL A 63 -11.82 -1.42 9.58
N ARG A 64 -11.50 -0.26 8.98
CA ARG A 64 -10.65 -0.20 7.78
C ARG A 64 -9.24 -0.72 8.05
N VAL A 65 -8.64 -0.40 9.20
CA VAL A 65 -7.36 -0.97 9.62
C VAL A 65 -7.44 -2.49 9.71
N ALA A 66 -8.45 -3.02 10.41
CA ALA A 66 -8.66 -4.46 10.55
C ALA A 66 -8.85 -5.16 9.19
N ASP A 67 -9.66 -4.58 8.30
CA ASP A 67 -9.86 -5.10 6.94
C ASP A 67 -8.54 -5.15 6.17
N VAL A 68 -7.72 -4.09 6.25
CA VAL A 68 -6.43 -4.04 5.55
C VAL A 68 -5.47 -5.10 6.09
N LEU A 69 -5.39 -5.22 7.42
CA LEU A 69 -4.57 -6.18 8.12
C LEU A 69 -4.94 -7.62 7.75
N ALA A 70 -6.23 -7.97 7.83
CA ALA A 70 -6.73 -9.31 7.56
C ALA A 70 -6.59 -9.70 6.08
N LEU A 71 -7.04 -8.82 5.18
CA LEU A 71 -7.20 -9.19 3.77
C LEU A 71 -5.90 -9.06 2.97
N PHE A 72 -4.99 -8.17 3.36
CA PHE A 72 -3.83 -7.85 2.52
C PHE A 72 -2.49 -8.02 3.23
N LEU A 73 -2.44 -7.84 4.55
CA LEU A 73 -1.18 -7.94 5.30
C LEU A 73 -1.03 -9.27 6.03
N ASP A 74 -2.02 -10.17 5.96
CA ASP A 74 -2.03 -11.48 6.65
C ASP A 74 -1.84 -11.38 8.17
N GLN A 75 -2.16 -10.21 8.72
CA GLN A 75 -2.05 -9.88 10.13
C GLN A 75 -3.37 -10.23 10.83
N ARG A 76 -3.76 -11.51 10.76
CA ARG A 76 -5.11 -11.97 11.13
C ARG A 76 -5.38 -11.85 12.63
N ALA A 77 -4.40 -12.17 13.47
CA ALA A 77 -4.51 -12.00 14.91
C ALA A 77 -4.72 -10.52 15.28
N LEU A 78 -3.86 -9.63 14.76
CA LEU A 78 -3.96 -8.19 14.99
C LEU A 78 -5.28 -7.62 14.43
N ALA A 79 -5.74 -8.09 13.27
CA ALA A 79 -7.03 -7.68 12.73
C ALA A 79 -8.21 -8.03 13.66
N LEU A 80 -8.18 -9.23 14.28
CA LEU A 80 -9.18 -9.61 15.28
C LEU A 80 -9.14 -8.67 16.50
N GLU A 81 -7.96 -8.26 16.96
CA GLU A 81 -7.84 -7.29 18.06
C GLU A 81 -8.51 -5.95 17.72
N TYR A 82 -8.34 -5.43 16.51
CA TYR A 82 -9.03 -4.20 16.08
C TYR A 82 -10.55 -4.39 15.96
N TYR A 83 -11.02 -5.54 15.43
CA TYR A 83 -12.46 -5.82 15.37
C TYR A 83 -13.08 -5.95 16.75
N ASP A 84 -12.44 -6.69 17.65
CA ASP A 84 -12.90 -6.90 19.03
C ASP A 84 -12.94 -5.56 19.77
N ARG A 85 -11.89 -4.74 19.61
CA ARG A 85 -11.83 -3.39 20.19
C ARG A 85 -13.01 -2.52 19.79
N VAL A 86 -13.35 -2.41 18.50
CA VAL A 86 -14.47 -1.55 18.09
C VAL A 86 -15.82 -2.10 18.53
N ILE A 87 -15.97 -3.43 18.58
CA ILE A 87 -17.19 -4.09 19.07
C ILE A 87 -17.40 -3.78 20.57
N GLU A 88 -16.33 -3.87 21.37
CA GLU A 88 -16.38 -3.64 22.82
C GLU A 88 -16.50 -2.15 23.18
N GLU A 89 -15.74 -1.27 22.53
CA GLU A 89 -15.71 0.16 22.86
C GLU A 89 -16.92 0.92 22.31
N TYR A 90 -17.55 0.46 21.22
CA TYR A 90 -18.61 1.19 20.50
C TYR A 90 -19.83 0.33 20.12
N PRO A 91 -20.46 -0.40 21.06
CA PRO A 91 -21.47 -1.44 20.77
C PRO A 91 -22.71 -0.97 20.00
N GLU A 92 -23.03 0.32 20.08
CA GLU A 92 -24.20 0.92 19.41
C GLU A 92 -23.87 1.48 18.01
N ASN A 93 -22.62 1.37 17.53
CA ASN A 93 -22.22 1.95 16.25
C ASN A 93 -22.75 1.14 15.06
N TRP A 94 -23.34 1.84 14.08
CA TRP A 94 -23.96 1.22 12.91
C TRP A 94 -22.96 0.46 12.00
N ASN A 95 -21.68 0.84 12.03
CA ASN A 95 -20.65 0.22 11.18
C ASN A 95 -20.10 -1.09 11.75
N LEU A 96 -20.56 -1.54 12.93
CA LEU A 96 -20.13 -2.81 13.52
C LEU A 96 -20.59 -4.03 12.73
N ALA A 97 -21.59 -3.93 11.85
CA ALA A 97 -22.01 -5.03 10.99
C ALA A 97 -20.82 -5.63 10.20
N ASN A 98 -19.88 -4.78 9.75
CA ASN A 98 -18.66 -5.22 9.08
C ASN A 98 -17.69 -5.90 10.05
N ALA A 99 -17.49 -5.32 11.24
CA ALA A 99 -16.60 -5.88 12.24
C ALA A 99 -17.04 -7.29 12.67
N TYR A 100 -18.32 -7.47 13.01
CA TYR A 100 -18.89 -8.76 13.38
C TYR A 100 -18.78 -9.78 12.24
N PHE A 101 -19.23 -9.44 11.04
CA PHE A 101 -19.23 -10.39 9.92
C PHE A 101 -17.82 -10.80 9.49
N ASN A 102 -16.90 -9.82 9.35
CA ASN A 102 -15.54 -10.08 8.88
C ASN A 102 -14.74 -10.85 9.93
N SER A 103 -14.84 -10.50 11.22
CA SER A 103 -14.20 -11.27 12.29
C SER A 103 -14.75 -12.70 12.38
N ALA A 104 -16.06 -12.91 12.20
CA ALA A 104 -16.63 -14.27 12.19
C ALA A 104 -16.08 -15.12 11.04
N MET A 105 -15.96 -14.55 9.84
CA MET A 105 -15.34 -15.20 8.68
C MET A 105 -13.86 -15.49 8.91
N LEU A 106 -13.15 -14.57 9.55
CA LEU A 106 -11.72 -14.73 9.86
C LEU A 106 -11.52 -15.85 10.89
N LEU A 107 -12.30 -15.88 11.97
CA LEU A 107 -12.32 -16.97 12.95
C LEU A 107 -12.66 -18.32 12.31
N PHE A 108 -13.54 -18.34 11.31
CA PHE A 108 -13.85 -19.56 10.57
C PHE A 108 -12.64 -20.06 9.76
N ALA A 109 -11.93 -19.16 9.10
CA ALA A 109 -10.74 -19.46 8.31
C ALA A 109 -9.59 -19.98 9.19
N GLU A 110 -9.48 -19.47 10.42
CA GLU A 110 -8.54 -19.94 11.45
C GLU A 110 -8.99 -21.22 12.18
N GLU A 111 -10.06 -21.87 11.71
CA GLU A 111 -10.66 -23.07 12.32
C GLU A 111 -11.10 -22.90 13.79
N ARG A 112 -11.26 -21.65 14.24
CA ARG A 112 -11.79 -21.29 15.57
C ARG A 112 -13.31 -21.34 15.55
N PHE A 113 -13.86 -22.52 15.22
CA PHE A 113 -15.28 -22.73 14.93
C PHE A 113 -16.24 -22.27 16.03
N GLY A 114 -15.92 -22.52 17.30
CA GLY A 114 -16.75 -22.07 18.42
C GLY A 114 -16.90 -20.55 18.46
N ALA A 115 -15.77 -19.83 18.41
CA ALA A 115 -15.74 -18.38 18.40
C ALA A 115 -16.36 -17.79 17.12
N SER A 116 -16.11 -18.41 15.97
CA SER A 116 -16.73 -18.00 14.69
C SER A 116 -18.26 -18.11 14.75
N ARG A 117 -18.78 -19.23 15.29
CA ARG A 117 -20.22 -19.44 15.46
C ARG A 117 -20.84 -18.39 16.37
N GLU A 118 -20.23 -18.14 17.52
CA GLU A 118 -20.69 -17.12 18.47
C GLU A 118 -20.75 -15.75 17.79
N ARG A 119 -19.68 -15.36 17.08
CA ARG A 119 -19.62 -14.08 16.36
C ARG A 119 -20.66 -13.94 15.25
N PHE A 120 -20.99 -15.01 14.52
CA PHE A 120 -22.09 -15.00 13.56
C PHE A 120 -23.47 -14.90 14.22
N LEU A 121 -23.66 -15.50 15.39
CA LEU A 121 -24.92 -15.37 16.14
C LEU A 121 -25.10 -13.94 16.66
N GLU A 122 -24.04 -13.34 17.21
CA GLU A 122 -24.03 -11.93 17.61
C GLU A 122 -24.34 -11.01 16.41
N PHE A 123 -23.73 -11.26 15.25
CA PHE A 123 -24.06 -10.54 14.01
C PHE A 123 -25.54 -10.62 13.66
N LEU A 124 -26.14 -11.81 13.75
CA LEU A 124 -27.55 -12.03 13.42
C LEU A 124 -28.51 -11.39 14.43
N GLU A 125 -28.11 -11.32 15.69
CA GLU A 125 -28.86 -10.67 16.76
C GLU A 125 -28.87 -9.15 16.58
N HIS A 126 -27.70 -8.55 16.34
CA HIS A 126 -27.55 -7.10 16.23
C HIS A 126 -27.97 -6.58 14.84
N PHE A 127 -27.77 -7.36 13.78
CA PHE A 127 -28.01 -6.95 12.38
C PHE A 127 -28.91 -7.93 11.60
N PRO A 128 -30.13 -8.25 12.10
CA PRO A 128 -31.00 -9.27 11.50
C PRO A 128 -31.48 -8.96 10.08
N ARG A 129 -31.37 -7.70 9.66
CA ARG A 129 -31.78 -7.18 8.34
C ARG A 129 -30.61 -6.85 7.41
N ASP A 130 -29.35 -7.08 7.83
CA ASP A 130 -28.19 -6.89 6.96
C ASP A 130 -28.27 -7.87 5.77
N ALA A 131 -27.80 -7.43 4.60
CA ALA A 131 -27.82 -8.22 3.37
C ALA A 131 -27.10 -9.57 3.51
N ARG A 132 -26.17 -9.68 4.47
CA ARG A 132 -25.38 -10.89 4.75
C ARG A 132 -26.01 -11.81 5.78
N ALA A 133 -27.17 -11.47 6.36
CA ALA A 133 -27.82 -12.29 7.38
C ALA A 133 -28.12 -13.73 6.91
N GLN A 134 -28.46 -13.93 5.64
CA GLN A 134 -28.65 -15.28 5.11
C GLN A 134 -27.33 -16.07 5.07
N THR A 135 -26.25 -15.43 4.64
CA THR A 135 -24.90 -16.04 4.63
C THR A 135 -24.46 -16.40 6.05
N ALA A 136 -24.67 -15.53 7.03
CA ALA A 136 -24.33 -15.80 8.43
C ALA A 136 -25.10 -17.01 8.98
N ARG A 137 -26.41 -17.14 8.70
CA ARG A 137 -27.20 -18.33 9.11
C ARG A 137 -26.66 -19.62 8.49
N TYR A 138 -26.32 -19.58 7.19
CA TYR A 138 -25.72 -20.72 6.51
C TYR A 138 -24.35 -21.09 7.12
N MET A 139 -23.52 -20.10 7.46
CA MET A 139 -22.23 -20.35 8.11
C MET A 139 -22.39 -20.98 9.50
N VAL A 140 -23.36 -20.54 10.31
CA VAL A 140 -23.67 -21.16 11.61
C VAL A 140 -24.03 -22.64 11.43
N GLU A 141 -24.95 -22.97 10.53
CA GLU A 141 -25.36 -24.36 10.25
C GLU A 141 -24.18 -25.22 9.79
N ARG A 142 -23.35 -24.67 8.89
CA ARG A 142 -22.13 -25.33 8.39
C ARG A 142 -21.14 -25.60 9.52
N ILE A 143 -20.94 -24.62 10.41
CA ILE A 143 -20.04 -24.75 11.56
C ILE A 143 -20.55 -25.81 12.52
N GLU A 144 -21.84 -25.79 12.88
CA GLU A 144 -22.45 -26.78 13.76
C GLU A 144 -22.34 -28.19 13.20
N THR A 145 -22.53 -28.35 11.89
CA THR A 145 -22.33 -29.63 11.20
C THR A 145 -20.89 -30.12 11.29
N ARG A 146 -19.91 -29.20 11.10
CA ARG A 146 -18.47 -29.52 11.18
C ARG A 146 -18.05 -29.85 12.62
N MET A 147 -18.56 -29.13 13.61
CA MET A 147 -18.28 -29.39 15.03
C MET A 147 -18.90 -30.70 15.52
N ALA A 148 -20.00 -31.16 14.93
CA ALA A 148 -20.63 -32.45 15.22
C ALA A 148 -19.86 -33.66 14.65
N GLN A 149 -18.84 -33.43 13.81
CA GLN A 149 -17.98 -34.45 13.22
C GLN A 149 -16.54 -34.24 13.77
N GLU A 150 -16.12 -34.98 14.80
CA GLU A 150 -14.76 -34.87 15.38
C GLU A 150 -13.65 -35.13 14.33
N ALA A 151 -12.54 -34.36 14.36
CA ALA A 151 -11.40 -34.41 13.43
C ALA A 151 -10.09 -34.85 14.18
N PRO A 152 -8.99 -35.31 13.53
CA PRO A 152 -8.18 -34.45 12.65
C PRO A 152 -7.45 -35.15 11.47
N THR A 153 -6.98 -34.37 10.48
CA THR A 153 -5.59 -34.53 9.98
C THR A 153 -5.06 -33.28 9.30
N GLU A 154 -3.78 -33.05 9.56
CA GLU A 154 -2.89 -31.99 9.08
C GLU A 154 -2.88 -31.83 7.55
N GLU A 155 -2.71 -30.59 7.11
CA GLU A 155 -1.79 -30.30 6.03
C GLU A 155 -1.03 -29.02 6.36
N GLY A 156 0.15 -29.19 6.97
CA GLY A 156 1.19 -28.18 6.91
C GLY A 156 1.46 -27.84 5.44
N ALA A 157 1.61 -26.55 5.17
CA ALA A 157 1.82 -25.99 3.86
C ALA A 157 2.76 -26.87 3.02
N ARG A 158 2.18 -27.57 2.04
CA ARG A 158 2.93 -28.23 0.97
C ARG A 158 3.71 -27.13 0.24
N PRO A 159 4.95 -27.38 -0.24
CA PRO A 159 5.56 -26.48 -1.20
C PRO A 159 4.57 -26.29 -2.34
N SER A 160 4.23 -25.03 -2.64
CA SER A 160 3.34 -24.73 -3.75
C SER A 160 3.90 -25.44 -4.99
N PRO A 161 3.12 -26.27 -5.69
CA PRO A 161 3.56 -26.79 -6.98
C PRO A 161 3.95 -25.60 -7.86
N ARG A 162 4.92 -25.81 -8.77
CA ARG A 162 5.31 -24.77 -9.74
C ARG A 162 4.05 -24.09 -10.29
N GLN A 163 3.96 -22.79 -10.09
CA GLN A 163 2.82 -21.97 -10.49
C GLN A 163 3.11 -21.34 -11.85
N ASP A 164 2.07 -20.84 -12.52
CA ASP A 164 2.26 -20.01 -13.70
C ASP A 164 2.73 -18.60 -13.30
N GLU A 165 3.52 -17.96 -14.16
CA GLU A 165 3.88 -16.56 -13.98
C GLU A 165 2.61 -15.69 -13.90
N PRO A 166 2.42 -14.89 -12.83
CA PRO A 166 1.22 -14.10 -12.68
C PRO A 166 1.28 -12.87 -13.58
N VAL A 167 0.10 -12.53 -14.12
CA VAL A 167 -0.15 -11.21 -14.72
C VAL A 167 -0.38 -10.17 -13.62
N VAL A 168 0.35 -9.06 -13.71
CA VAL A 168 0.24 -7.88 -12.85
C VAL A 168 -0.62 -6.83 -13.53
N ARG A 169 -1.43 -6.11 -12.74
CA ARG A 169 -2.29 -5.01 -13.17
C ARG A 169 -1.86 -3.74 -12.42
N VAL A 170 -1.25 -2.79 -13.12
CA VAL A 170 -0.68 -1.58 -12.54
C VAL A 170 -1.53 -0.36 -12.91
N LEU A 171 -2.13 0.33 -11.94
CA LEU A 171 -2.79 1.61 -12.16
C LEU A 171 -1.74 2.67 -12.54
N LEU A 172 -1.87 3.21 -13.74
CA LEU A 172 -1.02 4.30 -14.23
C LEU A 172 -1.60 5.68 -13.85
N ILE A 173 -2.91 5.87 -14.04
CA ILE A 173 -3.60 7.13 -13.75
C ILE A 173 -5.12 6.93 -13.65
N THR A 174 -5.78 7.78 -12.87
CA THR A 174 -7.23 8.02 -12.94
C THR A 174 -7.47 9.45 -13.42
N ALA A 175 -8.21 9.62 -14.53
CA ALA A 175 -8.50 10.92 -15.13
C ALA A 175 -9.83 10.89 -15.90
N ASP A 176 -10.43 12.05 -16.17
CA ASP A 176 -11.62 12.21 -17.02
C ASP A 176 -11.28 12.17 -18.53
N ASN A 177 -10.00 12.39 -18.86
CA ASN A 177 -9.44 12.31 -20.19
C ASN A 177 -8.01 11.75 -20.15
N LEU A 178 -7.64 10.94 -21.15
CA LEU A 178 -6.29 10.43 -21.28
C LEU A 178 -5.91 10.20 -22.75
N GLN A 179 -4.60 10.13 -23.00
CA GLN A 179 -4.03 9.91 -24.33
C GLN A 179 -3.24 8.61 -24.33
N LEU A 180 -3.49 7.76 -25.33
CA LEU A 180 -2.68 6.57 -25.62
C LEU A 180 -1.96 6.75 -26.95
N GLU A 181 -0.73 6.24 -27.02
CA GLU A 181 0.11 6.27 -28.21
C GLU A 181 0.47 4.84 -28.59
N PHE A 182 0.32 4.49 -29.86
CA PHE A 182 0.69 3.18 -30.37
C PHE A 182 1.68 3.35 -31.53
N SER A 183 2.86 2.75 -31.40
CA SER A 183 3.90 2.76 -32.43
C SER A 183 3.66 1.73 -33.54
N ASP A 184 2.85 0.71 -33.25
CA ASP A 184 2.35 -0.30 -34.19
C ASP A 184 0.83 -0.45 -34.03
N SER A 185 0.19 -1.29 -34.83
CA SER A 185 -1.22 -1.60 -34.70
C SER A 185 -1.53 -2.32 -33.38
N ALA A 186 -2.65 -1.98 -32.76
CA ALA A 186 -3.13 -2.60 -31.52
C ALA A 186 -4.51 -3.21 -31.70
N LYS A 187 -4.76 -4.38 -31.12
CA LYS A 187 -6.11 -4.97 -31.10
C LYS A 187 -6.91 -4.32 -29.98
N MET A 188 -8.12 -3.89 -30.28
CA MET A 188 -9.05 -3.30 -29.33
C MET A 188 -10.21 -4.24 -29.04
N PHE A 189 -10.49 -4.48 -27.77
CA PHE A 189 -11.61 -5.28 -27.29
C PHE A 189 -12.42 -4.47 -26.28
N ALA A 190 -13.64 -4.12 -26.63
CA ALA A 190 -14.58 -3.39 -25.79
C ALA A 190 -15.61 -4.33 -25.15
N ASP A 191 -16.04 -4.03 -23.93
CA ASP A 191 -17.04 -4.81 -23.18
C ASP A 191 -18.44 -4.76 -23.83
N ASN A 192 -18.72 -3.73 -24.63
CA ASN A 192 -19.92 -3.65 -25.47
C ASN A 192 -19.91 -4.59 -26.69
N GLY A 193 -18.89 -5.47 -26.80
CA GLY A 193 -18.74 -6.48 -27.85
C GLY A 193 -18.00 -5.98 -29.09
N ARG A 194 -17.65 -4.69 -29.18
CA ARG A 194 -16.87 -4.16 -30.29
C ARG A 194 -15.43 -4.70 -30.25
N ARG A 195 -14.96 -5.15 -31.41
CA ARG A 195 -13.57 -5.55 -31.63
C ARG A 195 -13.06 -4.84 -32.86
N ASP A 196 -11.87 -4.25 -32.77
CA ASP A 196 -11.27 -3.49 -33.86
C ASP A 196 -9.74 -3.63 -33.85
N THR A 197 -9.09 -3.19 -34.92
CA THR A 197 -7.64 -2.99 -34.96
C THR A 197 -7.35 -1.51 -35.12
N ILE A 198 -6.67 -0.96 -34.12
CA ILE A 198 -6.26 0.44 -34.07
C ILE A 198 -4.95 0.57 -34.84
N ALA A 199 -4.88 1.54 -35.75
CA ALA A 199 -3.67 1.83 -36.50
C ALA A 199 -2.63 2.51 -35.58
N PRO A 200 -1.35 2.54 -35.98
CA PRO A 200 -0.35 3.35 -35.27
C PRO A 200 -0.78 4.81 -35.20
N GLY A 201 -0.60 5.44 -34.04
CA GLY A 201 -0.97 6.83 -33.84
C GLY A 201 -1.30 7.17 -32.39
N THR A 202 -1.81 8.39 -32.22
CA THR A 202 -2.19 8.95 -30.93
C THR A 202 -3.70 9.04 -30.83
N TYR A 203 -4.26 8.53 -29.74
CA TYR A 203 -5.69 8.41 -29.54
C TYR A 203 -6.11 9.04 -28.21
N ARG A 204 -7.17 9.85 -28.22
CA ARG A 204 -7.74 10.43 -27.01
C ARG A 204 -8.97 9.67 -26.57
N LEU A 205 -8.96 9.32 -25.29
CA LEU A 205 -10.10 8.74 -24.60
C LEU A 205 -10.72 9.78 -23.67
N ARG A 206 -12.04 9.72 -23.51
CA ARG A 206 -12.81 10.54 -22.58
C ARG A 206 -13.92 9.74 -21.93
N VAL A 207 -14.29 10.10 -20.71
CA VAL A 207 -15.51 9.58 -20.10
C VAL A 207 -16.70 10.43 -20.51
N ARG A 208 -17.76 9.78 -20.99
CA ARG A 208 -19.06 10.42 -21.26
C ARG A 208 -20.16 9.43 -20.91
N GLU A 209 -21.19 9.93 -20.20
CA GLU A 209 -22.35 9.12 -19.82
C GLU A 209 -21.97 7.82 -19.07
N GLY A 210 -20.87 7.84 -18.32
CA GLY A 210 -20.34 6.68 -17.59
C GLY A 210 -19.62 5.63 -18.45
N GLY A 211 -19.37 5.90 -19.73
CA GLY A 211 -18.64 5.03 -20.66
C GLY A 211 -17.38 5.67 -21.25
N VAL A 212 -16.44 4.82 -21.67
CA VAL A 212 -15.20 5.19 -22.35
C VAL A 212 -15.49 5.48 -23.82
N HIS A 213 -15.09 6.67 -24.27
CA HIS A 213 -15.24 7.08 -25.66
C HIS A 213 -13.88 7.33 -26.31
N LEU A 214 -13.65 6.72 -27.48
CA LEU A 214 -12.46 6.89 -28.31
C LEU A 214 -12.81 7.73 -29.54
N GLU A 215 -12.28 8.95 -29.63
CA GLU A 215 -12.58 9.88 -30.74
C GLU A 215 -14.10 10.03 -31.02
N GLY A 216 -14.91 10.05 -29.96
CA GLY A 216 -16.37 10.16 -30.01
C GLY A 216 -17.13 8.85 -30.21
N ARG A 217 -16.45 7.70 -30.37
CA ARG A 217 -17.08 6.38 -30.46
C ARG A 217 -17.20 5.77 -29.07
N ASP A 218 -18.40 5.33 -28.71
CA ASP A 218 -18.65 4.62 -27.46
C ASP A 218 -18.04 3.20 -27.49
N LEU A 219 -17.25 2.91 -26.47
CA LEU A 219 -16.59 1.62 -26.24
C LEU A 219 -17.13 0.90 -25.00
N GLY A 220 -18.22 1.39 -24.39
CA GLY A 220 -18.80 0.81 -23.19
C GLY A 220 -18.00 1.19 -21.93
N ARG A 221 -18.01 0.34 -20.90
CA ARG A 221 -17.40 0.70 -19.61
C ARG A 221 -15.94 0.30 -19.51
N GLU A 222 -15.54 -0.73 -20.24
CA GLU A 222 -14.18 -1.22 -20.27
C GLU A 222 -13.72 -1.49 -21.70
N VAL A 223 -12.49 -1.07 -22.00
CA VAL A 223 -11.81 -1.41 -23.25
C VAL A 223 -10.37 -1.84 -22.96
N VAL A 224 -9.96 -2.91 -23.63
CA VAL A 224 -8.59 -3.44 -23.63
C VAL A 224 -7.95 -3.13 -24.97
N PHE A 225 -6.74 -2.57 -24.94
CA PHE A 225 -5.86 -2.45 -26.08
C PHE A 225 -4.68 -3.40 -25.90
N ASP A 226 -4.62 -4.45 -26.71
CA ASP A 226 -3.48 -5.35 -26.84
C ASP A 226 -2.55 -4.78 -27.91
N ALA A 227 -1.47 -4.15 -27.44
CA ALA A 227 -0.49 -3.49 -28.29
C ALA A 227 0.66 -4.42 -28.74
N GLY A 228 0.58 -5.72 -28.41
CA GLY A 228 1.61 -6.70 -28.72
C GLY A 228 2.99 -6.33 -28.15
N PRO A 229 4.08 -6.82 -28.77
CA PRO A 229 5.43 -6.66 -28.24
C PRO A 229 5.95 -5.22 -28.16
N GLN A 230 5.37 -4.31 -28.95
CA GLN A 230 5.80 -2.90 -28.97
C GLN A 230 5.19 -2.09 -27.81
N GLY A 231 4.12 -2.61 -27.21
CA GLY A 231 3.45 -1.95 -26.10
C GLY A 231 2.78 -0.63 -26.50
N PHE A 232 2.46 0.18 -25.51
CA PHE A 232 1.76 1.46 -25.70
C PHE A 232 2.48 2.59 -24.96
N GLY A 233 2.23 3.82 -25.40
CA GLY A 233 2.72 5.05 -24.79
C GLY A 233 1.62 5.79 -24.03
N HIS A 234 1.99 6.40 -22.92
CA HIS A 234 1.13 7.33 -22.18
C HIS A 234 1.98 8.37 -21.45
N ALA A 235 1.62 9.65 -21.59
CA ALA A 235 2.29 10.78 -20.90
C ALA A 235 3.82 10.80 -21.08
N GLY A 236 4.32 10.48 -22.28
CA GLY A 236 5.75 10.46 -22.61
C GLY A 236 6.52 9.25 -22.08
N ARG A 237 5.84 8.23 -21.55
CA ARG A 237 6.40 6.93 -21.14
C ARG A 237 5.90 5.81 -22.03
N SER A 238 6.67 4.73 -22.11
CA SER A 238 6.33 3.51 -22.85
C SER A 238 6.11 2.35 -21.89
N TYR A 239 5.15 1.48 -22.20
CA TYR A 239 4.70 0.38 -21.35
C TYR A 239 4.53 -0.88 -22.20
N ALA A 240 4.96 -2.02 -21.70
CA ALA A 240 4.72 -3.33 -22.34
C ALA A 240 3.29 -3.82 -22.06
N GLY A 241 2.89 -4.88 -22.77
CA GLY A 241 1.61 -5.55 -22.55
C GLY A 241 0.40 -4.72 -22.97
N GLU A 242 -0.66 -4.83 -22.19
CA GLU A 242 -1.99 -4.33 -22.54
C GLU A 242 -2.34 -3.06 -21.75
N ALA A 243 -3.06 -2.15 -22.41
CA ALA A 243 -3.71 -1.01 -21.77
C ALA A 243 -5.18 -1.32 -21.53
N VAL A 244 -5.60 -1.38 -20.26
CA VAL A 244 -6.99 -1.57 -19.86
C VAL A 244 -7.54 -0.24 -19.37
N VAL A 245 -8.58 0.27 -20.03
CA VAL A 245 -9.24 1.52 -19.66
C VAL A 245 -10.64 1.21 -19.15
N THR A 246 -10.91 1.56 -17.89
CA THR A 246 -12.20 1.29 -17.23
C THR A 246 -12.83 2.59 -16.73
N ALA A 247 -14.05 2.89 -17.16
CA ALA A 247 -14.83 4.03 -16.70
C ALA A 247 -15.42 3.79 -15.29
N GLN A 248 -15.27 4.79 -14.43
CA GLN A 248 -15.73 4.85 -13.05
C GLN A 248 -16.36 6.22 -12.75
N GLY A 249 -17.68 6.32 -12.93
CA GLY A 249 -18.40 7.58 -12.76
C GLY A 249 -18.01 8.58 -13.84
N GLU A 250 -17.45 9.73 -13.44
CA GLU A 250 -16.98 10.79 -14.35
C GLU A 250 -15.50 10.68 -14.71
N ALA A 251 -14.79 9.68 -14.16
CA ALA A 251 -13.38 9.41 -14.43
C ALA A 251 -13.19 8.02 -15.04
N MET A 252 -11.98 7.74 -15.54
CA MET A 252 -11.55 6.41 -15.95
C MET A 252 -10.15 6.12 -15.43
N SER A 253 -9.90 4.86 -15.12
CA SER A 253 -8.57 4.34 -14.78
C SER A 253 -7.90 3.79 -16.02
N LEU A 254 -6.62 4.09 -16.21
CA LEU A 254 -5.73 3.39 -17.12
C LEU A 254 -4.87 2.41 -16.32
N VAL A 255 -5.04 1.12 -16.59
CA VAL A 255 -4.32 0.02 -15.95
C VAL A 255 -3.45 -0.68 -16.98
N ASN A 256 -2.16 -0.79 -16.70
CA ASN A 256 -1.24 -1.59 -17.49
C ASN A 256 -1.29 -3.05 -17.02
N ARG A 257 -1.67 -3.96 -17.92
CA ARG A 257 -1.73 -5.41 -17.65
C ARG A 257 -0.60 -6.13 -18.39
N LEU A 258 0.29 -6.78 -17.65
CA LEU A 258 1.51 -7.40 -18.19
C LEU A 258 2.02 -8.55 -17.30
N PRO A 259 2.83 -9.48 -17.84
CA PRO A 259 3.50 -10.50 -17.03
C PRO A 259 4.41 -9.90 -15.94
N LEU A 260 4.53 -10.58 -14.80
CA LEU A 260 5.30 -10.10 -13.64
C LEU A 260 6.76 -9.78 -13.98
N GLU A 261 7.39 -10.55 -14.85
CA GLU A 261 8.81 -10.35 -15.18
C GLU A 261 9.00 -9.11 -16.07
N GLU A 262 8.08 -8.86 -17.01
CA GLU A 262 8.05 -7.61 -17.78
C GLU A 262 7.78 -6.39 -16.89
N TYR A 263 6.93 -6.54 -15.87
CA TYR A 263 6.71 -5.51 -14.86
C TYR A 263 8.00 -5.18 -14.10
N LEU A 264 8.76 -6.20 -13.68
CA LEU A 264 10.01 -6.03 -12.95
C LEU A 264 11.11 -5.35 -13.77
N GLU A 265 11.11 -5.50 -15.10
CA GLU A 265 12.01 -4.74 -15.98
C GLU A 265 11.78 -3.23 -15.90
N GLY A 266 10.56 -2.80 -15.57
CA GLY A 266 10.26 -1.39 -15.30
C GLY A 266 10.50 -0.97 -13.85
N VAL A 267 10.39 -1.90 -12.89
CA VAL A 267 10.56 -1.60 -11.45
C VAL A 267 12.02 -1.52 -11.03
N VAL A 268 12.81 -2.56 -11.31
CA VAL A 268 14.19 -2.66 -10.80
C VAL A 268 15.06 -1.44 -11.19
N PRO A 269 15.09 -0.96 -12.45
CA PRO A 269 15.87 0.23 -12.81
C PRO A 269 15.27 1.55 -12.30
N SER A 270 13.99 1.56 -11.93
CA SER A 270 13.32 2.71 -11.32
C SER A 270 13.61 2.84 -9.83
N GLU A 271 13.85 1.71 -9.16
CA GLU A 271 14.17 1.63 -7.74
C GLU A 271 15.67 1.71 -7.45
N MET A 272 16.48 0.99 -8.23
CA MET A 272 17.92 0.87 -8.00
C MET A 272 18.70 1.30 -9.25
N PRO A 273 19.72 2.18 -9.11
CA PRO A 273 20.50 2.62 -10.25
C PRO A 273 21.15 1.44 -10.99
N PRO A 274 21.12 1.37 -12.33
CA PRO A 274 21.70 0.25 -13.08
C PRO A 274 23.22 0.07 -12.90
N SER A 275 23.91 1.09 -12.35
CA SER A 275 25.34 1.05 -12.00
C SER A 275 25.63 0.30 -10.69
N PHE A 276 24.60 -0.09 -9.94
CA PHE A 276 24.77 -0.88 -8.73
C PHE A 276 25.29 -2.29 -9.06
N ALA A 277 25.90 -2.92 -8.07
CA ALA A 277 26.51 -4.22 -8.21
C ALA A 277 25.44 -5.27 -8.54
N SER A 278 25.78 -6.24 -9.41
CA SER A 278 24.82 -7.24 -9.89
C SER A 278 24.13 -8.00 -8.75
N GLN A 279 24.84 -8.28 -7.64
CA GLN A 279 24.24 -8.96 -6.48
C GLN A 279 23.20 -8.08 -5.75
N ALA A 280 23.41 -6.77 -5.67
CA ALA A 280 22.42 -5.84 -5.10
C ALA A 280 21.18 -5.73 -6.01
N LEU A 281 21.38 -5.63 -7.33
CA LEU A 281 20.28 -5.61 -8.31
C LEU A 281 19.46 -6.91 -8.27
N ARG A 282 20.10 -8.08 -8.07
CA ARG A 282 19.41 -9.37 -7.91
C ARG A 282 18.61 -9.44 -6.61
N ALA A 283 19.15 -8.94 -5.51
CA ALA A 283 18.41 -8.85 -4.25
C ALA A 283 17.17 -7.94 -4.41
N GLN A 284 17.33 -6.78 -5.06
CA GLN A 284 16.20 -5.90 -5.38
C GLN A 284 15.16 -6.58 -6.28
N ALA A 285 15.57 -7.34 -7.28
CA ALA A 285 14.65 -8.07 -8.16
C ALA A 285 13.81 -9.10 -7.39
N VAL A 286 14.43 -9.89 -6.52
CA VAL A 286 13.72 -10.87 -5.66
C VAL A 286 12.79 -10.17 -4.67
N ALA A 287 13.25 -9.12 -3.99
CA ALA A 287 12.42 -8.36 -3.05
C ALA A 287 11.22 -7.72 -3.76
N ALA A 288 11.45 -7.13 -4.95
CA ALA A 288 10.38 -6.51 -5.73
C ALA A 288 9.36 -7.54 -6.23
N ARG A 289 9.84 -8.70 -6.72
CA ARG A 289 9.02 -9.82 -7.17
C ARG A 289 8.16 -10.39 -6.05
N THR A 290 8.76 -10.60 -4.88
CA THR A 290 8.05 -11.15 -3.71
C THR A 290 6.90 -10.24 -3.29
N PHE A 291 7.16 -8.93 -3.21
CA PHE A 291 6.13 -7.94 -2.88
C PHE A 291 5.02 -7.92 -3.94
N ALA A 292 5.37 -7.83 -5.23
CA ALA A 292 4.39 -7.81 -6.31
C ALA A 292 3.54 -9.09 -6.35
N TRP A 293 4.18 -10.26 -6.17
CA TRP A 293 3.50 -11.55 -6.07
C TRP A 293 2.48 -11.54 -4.92
N ARG A 294 2.91 -11.16 -3.72
CA ARG A 294 2.04 -11.07 -2.53
C ARG A 294 0.85 -10.16 -2.78
N VAL A 295 1.07 -8.99 -3.40
CA VAL A 295 -0.01 -8.05 -3.70
C VAL A 295 -0.97 -8.63 -4.75
N VAL A 296 -0.48 -9.25 -5.82
CA VAL A 296 -1.31 -9.85 -6.86
C VAL A 296 -2.23 -10.95 -6.30
N GLU A 297 -1.70 -11.86 -5.47
CA GLU A 297 -2.52 -12.89 -4.83
C GLU A 297 -3.67 -12.27 -4.03
N ARG A 298 -3.35 -11.31 -3.16
CA ARG A 298 -4.34 -10.70 -2.24
C ARG A 298 -5.36 -9.83 -2.97
N THR A 299 -4.95 -9.11 -4.01
CA THR A 299 -5.85 -8.23 -4.77
C THR A 299 -6.76 -8.99 -5.71
N ARG A 300 -6.33 -10.16 -6.22
CA ARG A 300 -7.20 -11.09 -6.96
C ARG A 300 -8.30 -11.67 -6.07
N ASP A 301 -7.95 -12.14 -4.88
CA ASP A 301 -8.92 -12.66 -3.91
C ASP A 301 -9.93 -11.58 -3.49
N ALA A 302 -9.48 -10.33 -3.37
CA ALA A 302 -10.32 -9.19 -3.04
C ALA A 302 -11.13 -8.62 -4.23
N GLY A 303 -10.95 -9.13 -5.45
CA GLY A 303 -11.67 -8.67 -6.64
C GLY A 303 -11.37 -7.22 -7.05
N ARG A 304 -10.17 -6.69 -6.75
CA ARG A 304 -9.78 -5.32 -7.12
C ARG A 304 -9.59 -5.18 -8.64
N ALA A 305 -9.79 -3.97 -9.15
CA ALA A 305 -9.61 -3.65 -10.57
C ALA A 305 -8.12 -3.70 -10.99
N TYR A 306 -7.20 -3.45 -10.07
CA TYR A 306 -5.76 -3.48 -10.26
C TYR A 306 -5.04 -3.91 -8.97
N ASP A 307 -3.77 -4.25 -9.10
CA ASP A 307 -2.94 -4.83 -8.04
C ASP A 307 -2.04 -3.76 -7.40
N LEU A 308 -1.33 -2.98 -8.21
CA LEU A 308 -0.30 -2.00 -7.79
C LEU A 308 -0.54 -0.62 -8.42
N SER A 309 0.05 0.44 -7.88
CA SER A 309 0.14 1.75 -8.55
C SER A 309 1.55 2.02 -9.08
N ALA A 310 1.68 2.91 -10.08
CA ALA A 310 2.98 3.28 -10.64
C ALA A 310 3.81 4.27 -9.77
N GLY A 311 3.34 4.63 -8.58
CA GLY A 311 3.95 5.67 -7.74
C GLY A 311 5.20 5.23 -6.97
N MET A 312 6.04 6.20 -6.55
CA MET A 312 7.28 5.99 -5.77
C MET A 312 7.06 5.49 -4.33
N MET A 313 5.82 5.17 -3.96
CA MET A 313 5.48 4.87 -2.57
C MET A 313 5.11 3.40 -2.35
N ASP A 314 4.93 2.63 -3.43
CA ASP A 314 4.88 1.16 -3.42
C ASP A 314 6.19 0.63 -4.01
N GLN A 315 6.27 0.68 -5.35
CA GLN A 315 7.45 0.46 -6.16
C GLN A 315 7.37 1.43 -7.34
N ALA A 316 8.43 2.18 -7.60
CA ALA A 316 8.51 3.05 -8.75
C ALA A 316 8.41 2.21 -10.03
N TYR A 317 7.38 2.44 -10.83
CA TYR A 317 7.20 1.79 -12.13
C TYR A 317 7.17 2.85 -13.24
N LEU A 318 8.24 2.90 -14.04
CA LEU A 318 8.39 3.87 -15.13
C LEU A 318 8.14 3.28 -16.52
N GLY A 319 7.67 2.03 -16.58
CA GLY A 319 7.44 1.29 -17.82
C GLY A 319 8.74 0.81 -18.48
N THR A 320 8.70 0.51 -19.78
CA THR A 320 9.83 -0.08 -20.52
C THR A 320 10.90 0.93 -20.94
N GLY A 321 10.62 2.23 -20.86
CA GLY A 321 11.55 3.29 -21.28
C GLY A 321 12.83 3.41 -20.43
N VAL A 322 12.88 2.73 -19.28
CA VAL A 322 14.03 2.73 -18.34
C VAL A 322 14.84 1.42 -18.38
N ALA A 323 14.51 0.51 -19.30
CA ALA A 323 15.17 -0.79 -19.40
C ALA A 323 16.69 -0.64 -19.55
N ASN A 324 17.43 -1.43 -18.77
CA ASN A 324 18.88 -1.50 -18.82
C ASN A 324 19.33 -2.97 -18.79
N VAL A 325 20.35 -3.31 -19.58
CA VAL A 325 20.84 -4.69 -19.67
C VAL A 325 21.24 -5.28 -18.31
N THR A 326 21.82 -4.47 -17.41
CA THR A 326 22.27 -4.96 -16.10
C THR A 326 21.10 -5.28 -15.16
N THR A 327 20.05 -4.47 -15.20
CA THR A 327 18.83 -4.68 -14.39
C THR A 327 17.98 -5.79 -14.99
N GLN A 328 17.89 -5.89 -16.32
CA GLN A 328 17.24 -7.00 -17.02
C GLN A 328 17.92 -8.33 -16.72
N ASP A 329 19.26 -8.37 -16.72
CA ASP A 329 19.99 -9.57 -16.31
C ASP A 329 19.72 -9.95 -14.86
N ALA A 330 19.57 -8.97 -13.95
CA ALA A 330 19.24 -9.26 -12.56
C ALA A 330 17.83 -9.86 -12.41
N VAL A 331 16.84 -9.32 -13.14
CA VAL A 331 15.47 -9.88 -13.22
C VAL A 331 15.51 -11.30 -13.77
N ARG A 332 16.11 -11.48 -14.95
CA ARG A 332 16.22 -12.77 -15.66
C ARG A 332 16.95 -13.84 -14.85
N LEU A 333 18.06 -13.51 -14.21
CA LEU A 333 18.88 -14.48 -13.44
C LEU A 333 18.27 -14.84 -12.08
N THR A 334 17.21 -14.14 -11.67
CA THR A 334 16.41 -14.43 -10.46
C THR A 334 14.96 -14.76 -10.80
N ARG A 335 14.67 -15.07 -12.07
CA ARG A 335 13.31 -15.36 -12.53
C ARG A 335 12.64 -16.40 -11.65
N GLY A 336 11.40 -16.12 -11.26
CA GLY A 336 10.62 -16.99 -10.39
C GLY A 336 11.03 -17.05 -8.93
N GLN A 337 12.12 -16.40 -8.51
CA GLN A 337 12.62 -16.46 -7.14
C GLN A 337 11.92 -15.43 -6.24
N ILE A 338 11.30 -15.91 -5.17
CA ILE A 338 10.65 -15.09 -4.14
C ILE A 338 11.05 -15.53 -2.72
N LEU A 339 10.84 -14.64 -1.74
CA LEU A 339 11.00 -14.96 -0.33
C LEU A 339 9.69 -15.43 0.29
N LEU A 340 9.74 -16.54 1.03
CA LEU A 340 8.63 -17.05 1.83
C LEU A 340 8.96 -16.93 3.32
N TYR A 341 7.98 -16.53 4.13
CA TYR A 341 8.00 -16.62 5.58
C TYR A 341 6.84 -17.53 6.01
N GLU A 342 7.14 -18.57 6.80
CA GLU A 342 6.14 -19.58 7.23
C GLU A 342 5.30 -20.17 6.07
N GLY A 343 5.91 -20.32 4.89
CA GLY A 343 5.27 -20.90 3.70
C GLY A 343 4.43 -19.92 2.87
N ALA A 344 4.30 -18.66 3.28
CA ALA A 344 3.59 -17.61 2.53
C ALA A 344 4.58 -16.56 1.97
N PRO A 345 4.31 -15.92 0.81
CA PRO A 345 5.15 -14.86 0.27
C PRO A 345 5.39 -13.74 1.29
N ALA A 346 6.65 -13.45 1.63
CA ALA A 346 7.00 -12.48 2.66
C ALA A 346 6.67 -11.03 2.25
N PHE A 347 6.45 -10.16 3.22
CA PHE A 347 6.32 -8.72 2.98
C PHE A 347 7.72 -8.08 2.90
N THR A 348 8.22 -7.90 1.69
CA THR A 348 9.59 -7.44 1.43
C THR A 348 9.70 -5.92 1.31
N ALA A 349 9.51 -5.22 2.42
CA ALA A 349 9.72 -3.77 2.49
C ALA A 349 11.17 -3.40 2.13
N PHE A 350 11.38 -2.34 1.36
CA PHE A 350 12.72 -1.84 1.03
C PHE A 350 12.74 -0.32 0.94
N HIS A 351 13.90 0.27 1.16
CA HIS A 351 14.07 1.72 1.18
C HIS A 351 15.45 2.12 0.67
N ALA A 352 15.61 3.39 0.27
CA ALA A 352 16.86 3.86 -0.32
C ALA A 352 18.05 3.75 0.64
N HIS A 353 17.96 4.34 1.84
CA HIS A 353 19.08 4.37 2.77
C HIS A 353 18.62 4.44 4.23
N SER A 354 19.13 3.53 5.06
CA SER A 354 18.72 3.41 6.45
C SER A 354 19.19 4.58 7.32
N GLY A 355 20.36 5.13 7.01
CA GLY A 355 21.03 6.09 7.90
C GLY A 355 21.92 5.41 8.93
N GLY A 356 22.19 4.11 8.75
CA GLY A 356 23.07 3.30 9.60
C GLY A 356 22.34 2.37 10.56
N VAL A 357 21.01 2.40 10.60
CA VAL A 357 20.18 1.55 11.46
C VAL A 357 18.84 1.28 10.79
N LEU A 358 18.38 0.03 10.78
CA LEU A 358 17.05 -0.34 10.31
C LEU A 358 15.97 0.10 11.30
N GLU A 359 14.72 -0.09 10.95
CA GLU A 359 13.57 0.24 11.80
C GLU A 359 12.62 -0.94 11.84
N ASP A 360 11.93 -1.05 12.97
CA ASP A 360 10.85 -2.00 13.22
C ASP A 360 9.57 -1.58 12.50
N ASP A 361 8.85 -2.54 11.92
CA ASP A 361 7.63 -2.25 11.17
C ASP A 361 6.49 -1.72 12.07
N ALA A 362 6.41 -2.17 13.34
CA ALA A 362 5.45 -1.64 14.30
C ALA A 362 5.71 -0.16 14.62
N ALA A 363 6.97 0.28 14.61
CA ALA A 363 7.33 1.68 14.83
C ALA A 363 6.87 2.61 13.69
N VAL A 364 6.75 2.09 12.45
CA VAL A 364 6.36 2.87 11.26
C VAL A 364 4.87 2.73 10.94
N TRP A 365 4.33 1.51 11.03
CA TRP A 365 3.02 1.15 10.50
C TRP A 365 2.13 0.35 11.48
N SER A 366 2.56 0.14 12.72
CA SER A 366 1.86 -0.71 13.70
C SER A 366 1.57 -2.12 13.20
N ALA A 367 2.42 -2.66 12.31
CA ALA A 367 2.36 -4.05 11.85
C ALA A 367 3.20 -4.96 12.77
N ASP A 368 3.08 -6.28 12.60
CA ASP A 368 3.82 -7.29 13.37
C ASP A 368 4.42 -8.33 12.42
N MET A 369 5.49 -7.96 11.72
CA MET A 369 6.23 -8.84 10.82
C MET A 369 7.55 -9.24 11.51
N PRO A 370 7.64 -10.45 12.11
CA PRO A 370 8.76 -10.81 12.99
C PRO A 370 10.15 -10.80 12.32
N TYR A 371 10.19 -10.79 10.99
CA TYR A 371 11.42 -10.74 10.19
C TYR A 371 11.83 -9.31 9.79
N LEU A 372 11.15 -8.28 10.28
CA LEU A 372 11.46 -6.86 10.02
C LEU A 372 11.93 -6.15 11.30
N GLU A 373 13.09 -6.57 11.81
CA GLU A 373 13.62 -6.11 13.10
C GLU A 373 14.54 -4.87 13.00
N VAL A 374 14.74 -4.18 14.14
CA VAL A 374 15.77 -3.13 14.27
C VAL A 374 17.15 -3.78 14.31
N GLU A 375 17.94 -3.60 13.25
CA GLU A 375 19.35 -3.99 13.22
C GLU A 375 20.27 -2.83 12.86
N GLU A 376 21.52 -2.90 13.35
CA GLU A 376 22.57 -1.98 12.91
C GLU A 376 22.90 -2.26 11.43
N ASP A 377 22.80 -1.23 10.59
CA ASP A 377 23.10 -1.31 9.17
C ASP A 377 24.43 -0.60 8.88
N ALA A 378 25.47 -1.07 9.56
CA ALA A 378 26.83 -0.53 9.46
C ALA A 378 27.38 -0.53 8.03
N GLN A 379 26.80 -1.35 7.15
CA GLN A 379 27.13 -1.43 5.73
C GLN A 379 26.91 -0.08 5.05
N THR A 380 25.87 0.65 5.45
CA THR A 380 25.41 1.88 4.81
C THR A 380 26.18 3.10 5.31
N ALA A 381 26.92 2.97 6.41
CA ALA A 381 27.76 4.04 6.99
C ALA A 381 28.90 4.51 6.04
N MET A 382 29.28 3.71 5.04
CA MET A 382 30.24 4.12 4.01
C MET A 382 29.68 5.19 3.05
N TYR A 383 28.35 5.41 3.04
CA TYR A 383 27.64 6.32 2.15
C TYR A 383 27.03 7.51 2.89
N LYS A 384 27.80 8.23 3.72
CA LYS A 384 27.40 9.47 4.43
C LYS A 384 26.82 10.59 3.55
N SER A 385 26.82 10.44 2.22
CA SER A 385 26.34 11.44 1.24
C SER A 385 24.85 11.73 1.25
N LEU A 386 24.06 11.15 2.17
CA LEU A 386 22.61 11.37 2.25
C LEU A 386 22.18 12.18 3.48
N ASP A 387 23.10 12.89 4.12
CA ASP A 387 22.72 13.96 5.04
C ASP A 387 21.90 15.02 4.27
N TRP A 388 20.80 15.46 4.88
CA TRP A 388 19.87 16.37 4.25
C TRP A 388 19.40 17.43 5.24
N GLU A 389 19.07 18.60 4.68
CA GLU A 389 18.47 19.70 5.41
C GLU A 389 17.18 20.13 4.71
N TYR A 390 16.15 20.44 5.49
CA TYR A 390 14.90 21.03 5.03
C TYR A 390 14.47 22.17 5.96
N ARG A 391 14.11 23.32 5.38
CA ARG A 391 13.68 24.51 6.12
C ARG A 391 12.23 24.82 5.82
N THR A 392 11.48 25.19 6.85
CA THR A 392 10.09 25.65 6.72
C THR A 392 9.73 26.70 7.75
N GLY A 393 9.02 27.74 7.33
CA GLY A 393 8.49 28.76 8.23
C GLY A 393 7.24 28.30 8.97
N ALA A 394 7.01 28.87 10.16
CA ALA A 394 5.84 28.55 10.98
C ALA A 394 4.49 28.78 10.27
N ALA A 395 4.40 29.82 9.44
CA ALA A 395 3.18 30.12 8.66
C ALA A 395 2.90 29.05 7.58
N ALA A 396 3.94 28.56 6.90
CA ALA A 396 3.79 27.52 5.88
C ALA A 396 3.37 26.18 6.51
N LEU A 397 3.97 25.83 7.66
CA LEU A 397 3.57 24.65 8.42
C LEU A 397 2.14 24.77 8.95
N ALA A 398 1.75 25.94 9.47
CA ALA A 398 0.37 26.17 9.92
C ALA A 398 -0.64 26.01 8.77
N GLU A 399 -0.33 26.54 7.59
CA GLU A 399 -1.18 26.40 6.40
C GLU A 399 -1.30 24.94 5.95
N LEU A 400 -0.19 24.20 5.95
CA LEU A 400 -0.18 22.77 5.61
C LEU A 400 -1.10 21.99 6.55
N LEU A 401 -0.96 22.16 7.86
CA LEU A 401 -1.78 21.47 8.85
C LEU A 401 -3.25 21.88 8.73
N ARG A 402 -3.55 23.17 8.59
CA ARG A 402 -4.93 23.66 8.43
C ARG A 402 -5.64 23.05 7.22
N ARG A 403 -4.95 22.93 6.08
CA ARG A 403 -5.49 22.26 4.87
C ARG A 403 -5.76 20.77 5.04
N ASN A 404 -5.11 20.15 6.02
CA ASN A 404 -5.30 18.73 6.38
C ASN A 404 -6.22 18.57 7.59
N GLY A 405 -7.04 19.57 7.90
CA GLY A 405 -8.13 19.46 8.87
C GLY A 405 -7.76 19.78 10.33
N PHE A 406 -6.51 20.17 10.62
CA PHE A 406 -6.11 20.52 11.97
C PHE A 406 -6.67 21.90 12.38
N PRO A 407 -7.33 22.03 13.55
CA PRO A 407 -8.04 23.25 13.95
C PRO A 407 -7.07 24.25 14.61
N LEU A 408 -6.16 24.83 13.82
CA LEU A 408 -5.17 25.81 14.30
C LEU A 408 -5.09 27.05 13.40
N LYS A 409 -4.59 28.15 13.95
CA LYS A 409 -4.27 29.37 13.19
C LYS A 409 -2.78 29.59 13.05
N ARG A 410 -1.98 29.21 14.04
CA ARG A 410 -0.54 29.44 14.07
C ARG A 410 0.20 28.29 14.74
N VAL A 411 1.35 27.94 14.17
CA VAL A 411 2.38 27.15 14.84
C VAL A 411 3.33 28.10 15.56
N VAL A 412 3.62 27.82 16.83
CA VAL A 412 4.56 28.58 17.67
C VAL A 412 5.84 27.79 17.96
N GLY A 413 5.78 26.47 17.90
CA GLY A 413 6.91 25.60 18.21
C GLY A 413 6.78 24.24 17.53
N LEU A 414 7.92 23.59 17.35
CA LEU A 414 8.03 22.27 16.76
C LEU A 414 9.20 21.54 17.40
N ARG A 415 8.96 20.36 17.94
CA ARG A 415 10.00 19.53 18.56
C ARG A 415 9.73 18.05 18.37
N VAL A 416 10.81 17.26 18.40
CA VAL A 416 10.72 15.80 18.56
C VAL A 416 10.29 15.52 20.00
N GLU A 417 9.18 14.80 20.18
CA GLU A 417 8.69 14.42 21.51
C GLU A 417 9.21 13.05 21.93
N SER A 418 9.27 12.10 20.99
CA SER A 418 9.73 10.74 21.27
C SER A 418 10.42 10.11 20.05
N ARG A 419 11.25 9.10 20.31
CA ARG A 419 11.99 8.34 19.30
C ARG A 419 11.74 6.83 19.46
N SER A 420 11.87 6.09 18.37
CA SER A 420 11.96 4.62 18.36
C SER A 420 13.32 4.15 18.91
N GLU A 421 13.48 2.84 19.06
CA GLU A 421 14.76 2.23 19.41
C GLU A 421 15.86 2.56 18.39
N SER A 422 15.49 2.64 17.10
CA SER A 422 16.41 3.05 16.04
C SER A 422 16.80 4.55 16.09
N GLY A 423 16.24 5.32 17.03
CA GLY A 423 16.42 6.77 17.11
C GLY A 423 15.61 7.58 16.10
N ARG A 424 14.74 6.98 15.29
CA ARG A 424 13.85 7.74 14.40
C ARG A 424 12.74 8.42 15.21
N VAL A 425 12.26 9.55 14.71
CA VAL A 425 11.16 10.29 15.31
C VAL A 425 9.89 9.45 15.29
N LYS A 426 9.38 9.10 16.48
CA LYS A 426 8.10 8.40 16.66
C LYS A 426 6.94 9.38 16.81
N THR A 427 7.16 10.50 17.50
CA THR A 427 6.14 11.55 17.69
C THR A 427 6.75 12.94 17.55
N MET A 428 6.10 13.77 16.75
CA MET A 428 6.35 15.21 16.64
C MET A 428 5.33 15.97 17.48
N ALA A 429 5.80 16.86 18.33
CA ALA A 429 4.97 17.82 19.04
C ALA A 429 4.99 19.17 18.32
N VAL A 430 3.81 19.60 17.87
CA VAL A 430 3.58 20.90 17.23
C VAL A 430 2.85 21.80 18.23
N ASP A 431 3.54 22.80 18.75
CA ASP A 431 2.91 23.78 19.64
C ASP A 431 2.15 24.79 18.79
N THR A 432 0.88 24.99 19.09
CA THR A 432 -0.04 25.85 18.34
C THR A 432 -0.73 26.87 19.23
N ASP A 433 -1.51 27.77 18.63
CA ASP A 433 -2.40 28.67 19.35
C ASP A 433 -3.57 27.98 20.08
N GLN A 434 -3.81 26.69 19.80
CA GLN A 434 -4.85 25.88 20.46
C GLN A 434 -4.28 24.80 21.41
N GLY A 435 -2.95 24.80 21.63
CA GLY A 435 -2.25 23.79 22.45
C GLY A 435 -1.25 22.96 21.63
N THR A 436 -0.72 21.91 22.23
CA THR A 436 0.26 21.02 21.56
C THR A 436 -0.45 19.90 20.83
N LEU A 437 -0.32 19.87 19.51
CA LEU A 437 -0.74 18.75 18.66
C LEU A 437 0.37 17.70 18.63
N ARG A 438 0.01 16.43 18.85
CA ARG A 438 0.94 15.29 18.76
C ARG A 438 0.63 14.51 17.50
N ILE A 439 1.60 14.47 16.59
CA ILE A 439 1.46 13.79 15.30
C ILE A 439 2.53 12.70 15.25
N ARG A 440 2.15 11.48 14.83
CA ARG A 440 3.14 10.42 14.59
C ARG A 440 4.17 10.88 13.55
N GLY A 441 5.41 10.44 13.72
CA GLY A 441 6.52 10.82 12.83
C GLY A 441 6.20 10.52 11.37
N ASN A 442 5.75 9.29 11.06
CA ASN A 442 5.45 8.89 9.69
C ASN A 442 4.36 9.76 9.05
N SER A 443 3.27 10.01 9.77
CA SER A 443 2.18 10.88 9.29
C SER A 443 2.63 12.32 9.10
N PHE A 444 3.45 12.86 10.01
CA PHE A 444 4.06 14.17 9.82
C PHE A 444 4.92 14.22 8.55
N ARG A 445 5.76 13.19 8.32
CA ARG A 445 6.58 13.07 7.11
C ARG A 445 5.73 12.98 5.84
N LEU A 446 4.65 12.19 5.85
CA LEU A 446 3.73 12.09 4.73
C LEU A 446 3.01 13.44 4.47
N LEU A 447 2.58 14.13 5.52
CA LEU A 447 1.97 15.46 5.42
C LEU A 447 2.90 16.49 4.80
N VAL A 448 4.14 16.59 5.29
CA VAL A 448 5.14 17.54 4.77
C VAL A 448 5.64 17.16 3.39
N GLY A 449 5.76 15.86 3.12
CA GLY A 449 6.25 15.29 1.87
C GLY A 449 7.57 14.53 2.07
N PRO A 450 7.63 13.24 1.68
CA PRO A 450 8.85 12.40 1.75
C PRO A 450 10.08 12.97 1.04
N ALA A 451 9.91 13.81 0.03
CA ALA A 451 11.05 14.45 -0.65
C ALA A 451 11.70 15.58 0.17
N ARG A 452 10.95 16.16 1.12
CA ARG A 452 11.42 17.25 2.00
C ARG A 452 11.95 16.68 3.32
N VAL A 453 11.16 15.85 3.99
CA VAL A 453 11.57 15.09 5.17
C VAL A 453 11.91 13.68 4.71
N ARG A 454 13.17 13.47 4.32
CA ARG A 454 13.58 12.25 3.59
C ARG A 454 13.52 11.00 4.45
N SER A 455 13.84 11.12 5.73
CA SER A 455 13.74 10.06 6.74
C SER A 455 13.22 10.62 8.06
N LEU A 456 12.85 9.74 8.99
CA LEU A 456 12.56 10.12 10.38
C LEU A 456 13.79 10.07 11.29
N LEU A 457 14.96 9.70 10.75
CA LEU A 457 16.23 9.77 11.47
C LEU A 457 16.78 11.20 11.35
N CYS A 458 16.09 12.12 12.02
CA CYS A 458 16.33 13.54 11.95
C CYS A 458 16.09 14.25 13.29
N ASP A 459 16.61 15.46 13.38
CA ASP A 459 16.33 16.46 14.41
C ASP A 459 15.67 17.69 13.80
N VAL A 460 15.02 18.48 14.65
CA VAL A 460 14.48 19.79 14.28
C VAL A 460 14.95 20.83 15.28
N ARG A 461 15.35 22.00 14.78
CA ARG A 461 15.71 23.17 15.57
C ARG A 461 15.06 24.42 15.01
N TYR A 462 14.94 25.47 15.82
CA TYR A 462 14.42 26.75 15.39
C TYR A 462 15.56 27.75 15.21
N GLU A 463 15.76 28.25 13.99
CA GLU A 463 16.83 29.18 13.64
C GLU A 463 16.30 30.23 12.66
N ASN A 464 16.61 31.51 12.92
CA ASN A 464 16.31 32.62 12.01
C ASN A 464 14.84 32.71 11.55
N GLY A 465 13.90 32.34 12.42
CA GLY A 465 12.46 32.38 12.11
C GLY A 465 11.91 31.10 11.47
N GLU A 466 12.73 30.08 11.24
CA GLU A 466 12.38 28.85 10.54
C GLU A 466 12.63 27.61 11.39
N PHE A 467 11.86 26.55 11.13
CA PHE A 467 12.16 25.21 11.59
C PHE A 467 13.13 24.56 10.59
N VAL A 468 14.30 24.16 11.09
CA VAL A 468 15.37 23.52 10.33
C VAL A 468 15.40 22.05 10.71
N PHE A 469 15.02 21.20 9.78
CA PHE A 469 15.18 19.76 9.88
C PHE A 469 16.55 19.38 9.35
N SER A 470 17.29 18.59 10.12
CA SER A 470 18.55 17.98 9.70
C SER A 470 18.49 16.49 9.99
N GLY A 471 18.74 15.66 8.99
CA GLY A 471 18.68 14.21 9.16
C GLY A 471 19.57 13.48 8.18
N THR A 472 19.54 12.16 8.28
CA THR A 472 20.32 11.27 7.41
C THR A 472 19.48 10.10 6.92
N GLY A 473 19.86 9.53 5.79
CA GLY A 473 19.11 8.47 5.12
C GLY A 473 17.87 8.96 4.37
N TYR A 474 17.20 8.02 3.72
CA TYR A 474 16.05 8.27 2.85
C TYR A 474 15.14 7.04 2.87
N GLY A 475 13.89 7.24 3.28
CA GLY A 475 12.85 6.21 3.33
C GLY A 475 12.39 5.89 4.76
N HIS A 476 11.58 4.85 4.89
CA HIS A 476 11.00 4.43 6.17
C HIS A 476 12.04 3.74 7.07
N GLY A 477 13.02 3.03 6.50
CA GLY A 477 14.10 2.38 7.25
C GLY A 477 13.87 0.90 7.56
N VAL A 478 12.71 0.36 7.17
CA VAL A 478 12.33 -1.05 7.41
C VAL A 478 12.82 -1.93 6.25
N GLY A 479 13.27 -3.14 6.55
CA GLY A 479 13.69 -4.14 5.57
C GLY A 479 14.93 -3.75 4.76
N LEU A 480 14.97 -4.09 3.48
CA LEU A 480 16.18 -3.96 2.66
C LEU A 480 16.58 -2.50 2.43
N SER A 481 17.80 -2.14 2.85
CA SER A 481 18.43 -0.88 2.48
C SER A 481 19.15 -1.02 1.13
N GLN A 482 18.75 -0.25 0.12
CA GLN A 482 19.32 -0.36 -1.23
C GLN A 482 20.82 -0.02 -1.25
N TRP A 483 21.23 1.02 -0.53
CA TRP A 483 22.65 1.37 -0.37
C TRP A 483 23.41 0.39 0.53
N GLY A 484 22.75 -0.24 1.49
CA GLY A 484 23.35 -1.29 2.31
C GLY A 484 23.57 -2.59 1.53
N ALA A 485 22.61 -3.00 0.71
CA ALA A 485 22.75 -4.09 -0.26
C ALA A 485 23.93 -3.84 -1.22
N GLN A 486 24.09 -2.60 -1.69
CA GLN A 486 25.23 -2.20 -2.52
C GLN A 486 26.57 -2.34 -1.78
N ALA A 487 26.65 -1.89 -0.53
CA ALA A 487 27.84 -2.03 0.30
C ALA A 487 28.20 -3.50 0.54
N MET A 488 27.21 -4.34 0.84
CA MET A 488 27.40 -5.78 1.02
C MET A 488 27.91 -6.45 -0.25
N ALA A 489 27.32 -6.13 -1.40
CA ALA A 489 27.75 -6.64 -2.69
C ALA A 489 29.21 -6.25 -3.00
N TYR A 490 29.63 -5.02 -2.68
CA TYR A 490 31.03 -4.60 -2.82
C TYR A 490 31.99 -5.36 -1.89
N LYS A 491 31.50 -5.84 -0.75
CA LYS A 491 32.25 -6.72 0.17
C LYS A 491 32.23 -8.19 -0.26
N GLY A 492 31.70 -8.49 -1.45
CA GLY A 492 31.69 -9.83 -2.04
C GLY A 492 30.52 -10.71 -1.59
N LYS A 493 29.52 -10.16 -0.90
CA LYS A 493 28.31 -10.90 -0.53
C LYS A 493 27.44 -11.16 -1.76
N ASP A 494 26.87 -12.35 -1.84
CA ASP A 494 25.89 -12.67 -2.87
C ASP A 494 24.49 -12.18 -2.49
N TYR A 495 23.56 -12.19 -3.46
CA TYR A 495 22.20 -11.69 -3.24
C TYR A 495 21.41 -12.50 -2.20
N ARG A 496 21.74 -13.78 -1.98
CA ARG A 496 21.07 -14.61 -0.96
C ARG A 496 21.51 -14.18 0.42
N GLU A 497 22.80 -13.96 0.61
CA GLU A 497 23.35 -13.41 1.85
C GLU A 497 22.73 -12.04 2.14
N ILE A 498 22.65 -11.15 1.14
CA ILE A 498 22.01 -9.83 1.27
C ILE A 498 20.55 -9.96 1.72
N LEU A 499 19.75 -10.79 1.05
CA LEU A 499 18.34 -10.99 1.40
C LEU A 499 18.18 -11.57 2.80
N SER A 500 18.99 -12.55 3.18
CA SER A 500 18.94 -13.17 4.52
C SER A 500 19.33 -12.22 5.64
N THR A 501 20.12 -11.17 5.36
CA THR A 501 20.43 -10.11 6.32
C THR A 501 19.25 -9.17 6.52
N TYR A 502 18.56 -8.77 5.45
CA TYR A 502 17.46 -7.79 5.56
C TYR A 502 16.08 -8.42 5.84
N TYR A 503 15.94 -9.73 5.64
CA TYR A 503 14.72 -10.49 5.88
C TYR A 503 15.05 -11.82 6.58
N PRO A 504 15.57 -11.78 7.82
CA PRO A 504 15.94 -12.98 8.58
C PRO A 504 14.75 -13.95 8.72
N GLY A 505 15.01 -15.25 8.75
CA GLY A 505 13.97 -16.27 8.88
C GLY A 505 13.14 -16.54 7.60
N THR A 506 13.32 -15.75 6.54
CA THR A 506 12.72 -16.05 5.23
C THR A 506 13.50 -17.12 4.46
N THR A 507 12.81 -17.80 3.54
CA THR A 507 13.36 -18.83 2.65
C THR A 507 13.22 -18.41 1.19
N LEU A 508 14.25 -18.63 0.38
CA LEU A 508 14.24 -18.28 -1.04
C LEU A 508 13.79 -19.48 -1.87
N GLU A 509 12.66 -19.35 -2.55
CA GLU A 509 12.05 -20.42 -3.36
C GLU A 509 11.83 -19.99 -4.80
N THR A 510 11.83 -20.94 -5.74
CA THR A 510 11.54 -20.68 -7.18
C THR A 510 10.16 -21.21 -7.52
N LEU A 511 9.19 -20.32 -7.77
CA LEU A 511 7.79 -20.71 -8.02
C LEU A 511 7.49 -21.00 -9.49
N TYR A 512 8.22 -20.42 -10.44
CA TYR A 512 7.99 -20.59 -11.88
C TYR A 512 9.32 -20.46 -12.66
N ASP A 513 9.33 -20.95 -13.90
CA ASP A 513 10.50 -20.91 -14.79
C ASP A 513 10.46 -19.77 -15.81
#